data_AF-A0A9Q1B7L9-F1
#
_entry.id   AF-A0A9Q1B7L9-F1
#
_cell.length_a   1.000
_cell.length_b   1.000
_cell.length_c   1.000
_cell.angle_alpha   90.00
_cell.angle_beta   90.00
_cell.angle_gamma   90.00
#
_symmetry.space_group_name_H-M   'P 1'
#
loop_
_entity.id
_entity.type
_entity.pdbx_description
1 polymer ?
#
loop_
_entity_poly.entity_id
_entity_poly.type
_entity_poly.pdbx_seq_one_letter_code
_entity_poly.pdbx_strand_id
1 'polypeptide(L)'
;AWSLDDSATGRNIAEELLPGLREWGLAPEGDKNHGYMVTDAGRNMLAMLNAAGLKGIVCMAHKLHLVVRDALDLGSQVRETWCEGTKETRALLEKCRQLGSLVTSLEDLE
;
A
#
# COMPACT_ATOMS: atom_id res chain seq x y z
N ALA A 1 -14.58 0.62 -4.31
CA ALA A 1 -13.15 0.78 -3.98
C ALA A 1 -12.98 2.11 -3.24
N TRP A 2 -12.25 2.15 -2.14
CA TRP A 2 -11.96 3.42 -1.47
C TRP A 2 -11.05 4.24 -2.40
N SER A 3 -11.59 5.29 -3.01
CA SER A 3 -10.80 6.27 -3.76
C SER A 3 -10.32 7.32 -2.76
N LEU A 4 -9.02 7.46 -2.63
CA LEU A 4 -8.45 8.64 -2.02
C LEU A 4 -8.74 9.83 -2.94
N ASP A 5 -9.24 10.93 -2.37
CA ASP A 5 -9.40 12.16 -3.13
C ASP A 5 -8.03 12.83 -3.39
N ASP A 6 -8.04 13.91 -4.18
CA ASP A 6 -6.81 14.62 -4.59
C ASP A 6 -6.06 15.27 -3.41
N SER A 7 -6.67 15.33 -2.22
CA SER A 7 -6.03 15.85 -1.00
C SER A 7 -5.09 14.83 -0.35
N ALA A 8 -5.09 13.56 -0.76
CA ALA A 8 -4.22 12.52 -0.21
C ALA A 8 -2.74 12.64 -0.64
N THR A 9 -2.19 13.85 -0.60
CA THR A 9 -0.81 14.16 -1.00
C THR A 9 0.18 13.95 0.14
N GLY A 10 1.46 13.73 -0.17
CA GLY A 10 2.50 13.60 0.86
C GLY A 10 2.63 14.84 1.77
N ARG A 11 2.34 16.03 1.24
CA ARG A 11 2.33 17.28 2.01
C ARG A 11 1.23 17.27 3.05
N ASN A 12 0.00 16.97 2.65
CA ASN A 12 -1.14 16.96 3.56
C ASN A 12 -0.97 15.88 4.64
N ILE A 13 -0.43 14.71 4.28
CA ILE A 13 -0.08 13.67 5.28
C ILE A 13 0.95 14.19 6.28
N ALA A 14 1.95 14.97 5.84
CA ALA A 14 2.94 15.58 6.74
C ALA A 14 2.30 16.62 7.68
N GLU A 15 1.44 17.49 7.13
CA GLU A 15 0.72 18.53 7.87
C GLU A 15 -0.13 17.94 9.00
N GLU A 16 -0.75 16.79 8.77
CA GLU A 16 -1.53 16.06 9.79
C GLU A 16 -0.67 15.30 10.81
N LEU A 17 0.41 14.66 10.37
CA LEU A 17 1.23 13.78 11.22
C LEU A 17 2.22 14.53 12.12
N LEU A 18 2.88 15.56 11.57
CA LEU A 18 3.97 16.26 12.25
C LEU A 18 3.58 16.93 13.57
N PRO A 19 2.39 17.56 13.72
CA PRO A 19 1.98 18.13 15.00
C PRO A 19 1.99 17.13 16.15
N GLY A 20 1.46 15.92 15.94
CA GLY A 20 1.47 14.86 16.95
C GLY A 20 2.87 14.36 17.26
N LEU A 21 3.73 14.22 16.24
CA LEU A 21 5.13 13.85 16.47
C LEU A 21 5.88 14.94 17.26
N ARG A 22 5.59 16.22 17.03
CA ARG A 22 6.20 17.33 17.79
C ARG A 22 5.74 17.34 19.23
N GLU A 23 4.45 17.15 19.47
CA GLU A 23 3.89 17.05 20.82
C GLU A 23 4.62 15.99 21.66
N TRP A 24 5.02 14.88 21.02
CA TRP A 24 5.69 13.77 21.68
C TRP A 24 7.23 13.88 21.66
N GLY A 25 7.80 14.97 21.13
CA GLY A 25 9.25 15.14 20.99
C GLY A 25 9.92 14.16 20.02
N LEU A 26 9.15 13.62 19.07
CA LEU A 26 9.57 12.64 18.06
C LEU A 26 9.75 13.26 16.67
N ALA A 27 9.31 14.49 16.46
CA ALA A 27 9.50 15.20 15.21
C ALA A 27 10.99 15.54 14.99
N PRO A 28 11.48 15.47 13.75
CA PRO A 28 12.83 15.92 13.44
C PRO A 28 12.99 17.42 13.72
N GLU A 29 13.98 17.78 14.55
CA GLU A 29 14.35 19.16 14.86
C GLU A 29 15.82 19.42 14.51
N GLY A 30 16.06 20.33 13.56
CA GLY A 30 17.40 20.68 13.08
C GLY A 30 18.13 19.50 12.41
N ASP A 31 19.46 19.46 12.54
CA ASP A 31 20.34 18.45 11.92
C ASP A 31 20.45 17.13 12.72
N LYS A 32 19.68 16.93 13.78
CA LYS A 32 19.84 15.79 14.69
C LYS A 32 18.91 14.64 14.33
N ASN A 33 19.52 13.53 13.88
CA ASN A 33 18.97 12.17 13.73
C ASN A 33 17.48 12.06 13.33
N HIS A 34 17.29 12.09 12.01
CA HIS A 34 16.11 11.63 11.27
C HIS A 34 15.61 10.26 11.80
N GLY A 35 14.50 10.26 12.54
CA GLY A 35 13.84 9.06 13.02
C GLY A 35 13.42 8.12 11.89
N TYR A 36 13.14 6.86 12.22
CA TYR A 36 12.65 5.88 11.25
C TYR A 36 11.14 5.74 11.35
N MET A 37 10.47 5.62 10.21
CA MET A 37 9.05 5.34 10.13
C MET A 37 8.79 4.15 9.21
N VAL A 38 8.02 3.18 9.70
CA VAL A 38 7.59 2.03 8.91
C VAL A 38 6.37 2.42 8.09
N THR A 39 6.44 2.28 6.77
CA THR A 39 5.30 2.56 5.85
C THR A 39 5.21 1.50 4.77
N ASP A 40 4.10 1.46 4.03
CA ASP A 40 3.97 0.63 2.84
C ASP A 40 4.88 1.06 1.67
N ALA A 41 5.63 2.16 1.81
CA ALA A 41 6.40 2.81 0.75
C ALA A 41 5.55 3.27 -0.44
N GLY A 42 4.26 3.56 -0.21
CA GLY A 42 3.41 4.24 -1.17
C GLY A 42 4.00 5.61 -1.56
N ARG A 43 3.78 6.04 -2.81
CA ARG A 43 4.42 7.25 -3.36
C ARG A 43 4.25 8.49 -2.48
N ASN A 44 3.03 8.72 -2.00
CA ASN A 44 2.73 9.89 -1.15
C ASN A 44 3.32 9.76 0.25
N MET A 45 3.41 8.53 0.78
CA MET A 45 4.11 8.26 2.04
C MET A 45 5.62 8.53 1.90
N LEU A 46 6.25 8.10 0.80
CA LEU A 46 7.66 8.39 0.55
C LEU A 46 7.93 9.90 0.41
N ALA A 47 7.04 10.62 -0.30
CA ALA A 47 7.13 12.07 -0.41
C ALA A 47 7.00 12.76 0.97
N MET A 48 6.07 12.28 1.81
CA MET A 48 5.91 12.75 3.18
C MET A 48 7.18 12.53 4.00
N LEU A 49 7.75 11.31 3.99
CA LEU A 49 8.96 11.00 4.75
C LEU A 49 10.13 11.91 4.38
N ASN A 50 10.31 12.17 3.09
CA ASN A 50 11.34 13.09 2.61
C ASN A 50 11.09 14.53 3.11
N ALA A 51 9.85 15.02 3.03
CA ALA A 51 9.49 16.35 3.52
C ALA A 51 9.61 16.49 5.05
N ALA A 52 9.32 15.41 5.77
CA ALA A 52 9.37 15.35 7.22
C ALA A 52 10.80 15.15 7.77
N GLY A 53 11.78 14.82 6.94
CA GLY A 53 13.12 14.43 7.43
C GLY A 53 13.10 13.09 8.18
N LEU A 54 12.31 12.12 7.72
CA LEU A 54 12.23 10.79 8.29
C LEU A 54 12.80 9.74 7.33
N LYS A 55 13.44 8.72 7.88
CA LYS A 55 13.92 7.56 7.11
C LYS A 55 12.81 6.52 7.00
N GLY A 56 12.52 6.09 5.78
CA GLY A 56 11.54 5.03 5.54
C GLY A 56 12.08 3.63 5.79
N ILE A 57 11.33 2.82 6.54
CA ILE A 57 11.47 1.37 6.57
C ILE A 57 10.25 0.78 5.86
N VAL A 58 10.48 -0.15 4.93
CA VAL A 58 9.36 -0.77 4.21
C VAL A 58 8.66 -1.79 5.11
N CYS A 59 7.33 -1.69 5.19
CA CYS A 59 6.47 -2.60 5.90
C CYS A 59 6.59 -4.02 5.35
N MET A 60 6.97 -4.97 6.20
CA MET A 60 7.12 -6.38 5.80
C MET A 60 5.77 -7.00 5.41
N ALA A 61 4.67 -6.60 6.03
CA ALA A 61 3.34 -7.09 5.66
C ALA A 61 2.97 -6.65 4.23
N HIS A 62 3.25 -5.40 3.86
CA HIS A 62 3.06 -4.93 2.49
C HIS A 62 3.96 -5.69 1.51
N LYS A 63 5.25 -5.87 1.84
CA LYS A 63 6.18 -6.68 1.02
C LYS A 63 5.69 -8.11 0.82
N LEU A 64 5.26 -8.79 1.88
CA LEU A 64 4.75 -10.15 1.79
C LEU A 64 3.48 -10.22 0.94
N HIS A 65 2.56 -9.27 1.11
CA HIS A 65 1.37 -9.17 0.28
C HIS A 65 1.73 -9.01 -1.21
N LEU A 66 2.68 -8.13 -1.55
CA LEU A 66 3.15 -7.97 -2.93
C LEU A 66 3.75 -9.26 -3.48
N VAL A 67 4.60 -9.96 -2.71
CA VAL A 67 5.19 -11.24 -3.12
C VAL A 67 4.11 -12.28 -3.42
N VAL A 68 3.11 -12.42 -2.55
CA VAL A 68 1.99 -13.36 -2.75
C VAL A 68 1.15 -12.94 -3.95
N ARG A 69 0.85 -11.65 -4.09
CA ARG A 69 0.07 -11.09 -5.20
C ARG A 69 0.76 -11.33 -6.55
N ASP A 70 2.07 -11.09 -6.62
CA ASP A 70 2.86 -11.27 -7.84
C ASP A 70 3.07 -12.76 -8.15
N ALA A 71 3.24 -13.61 -7.13
CA ALA A 71 3.27 -15.06 -7.30
C ALA A 71 1.96 -15.60 -7.90
N LEU A 72 0.83 -14.96 -7.62
CA LEU A 72 -0.49 -15.31 -8.14
C LEU A 72 -0.89 -14.53 -9.40
N ASP A 73 0.02 -13.79 -10.05
CA ASP A 73 -0.23 -12.91 -11.22
C ASP A 73 -1.42 -11.96 -11.03
N LEU A 74 -1.67 -11.57 -9.79
CA LEU A 74 -2.65 -10.54 -9.48
C LEU A 74 -2.01 -9.15 -9.53
N GLY A 75 -0.69 -9.09 -9.75
CA GLY A 75 0.10 -7.89 -9.98
C GLY A 75 0.28 -7.59 -11.47
N SER A 76 1.14 -6.61 -11.78
CA SER A 76 1.39 -6.16 -13.16
C SER A 76 2.57 -6.87 -13.85
N GLN A 77 3.19 -7.86 -13.22
CA GLN A 77 4.35 -8.56 -13.77
C GLN A 77 4.10 -10.08 -13.87
N VAL A 78 4.14 -10.58 -15.10
CA VAL A 78 4.00 -12.00 -15.43
C VAL A 78 5.33 -12.71 -15.20
N ARG A 79 5.32 -13.83 -14.45
CA ARG A 79 6.46 -14.75 -14.35
C ARG A 79 6.20 -16.01 -15.16
N GLU A 80 7.15 -16.40 -16.02
CA GLU A 80 6.97 -17.48 -17.00
C GLU A 80 6.99 -18.91 -16.42
N THR A 81 7.46 -19.14 -15.19
CA THR A 81 7.58 -20.50 -14.65
C THR A 81 6.83 -20.66 -13.33
N TRP A 82 5.61 -21.18 -13.41
CA TRP A 82 4.73 -21.45 -12.27
C TRP A 82 4.70 -22.93 -11.93
N CYS A 83 4.64 -23.26 -10.63
CA CYS A 83 4.26 -24.61 -10.22
C CYS A 83 2.75 -24.79 -10.38
N GLU A 84 2.29 -26.04 -10.54
CA GLU A 84 0.88 -26.36 -10.79
C GLU A 84 -0.07 -25.81 -9.71
N GLY A 85 0.31 -25.88 -8.42
CA GLY A 85 -0.54 -25.35 -7.34
C GLY A 85 -0.81 -23.84 -7.43
N THR A 86 0.14 -23.06 -7.95
CA THR A 86 -0.05 -21.62 -8.17
C THR A 86 -1.05 -21.36 -9.30
N LYS A 87 -1.03 -22.18 -10.36
CA LYS A 87 -1.98 -22.08 -11.49
C LYS A 87 -3.41 -22.38 -11.04
N GLU A 88 -3.59 -23.44 -10.26
CA GLU A 88 -4.90 -23.82 -9.71
C GLU A 88 -5.46 -22.73 -8.79
N THR A 89 -4.63 -22.19 -7.91
CA THR A 89 -5.02 -21.12 -6.99
C THR A 89 -5.47 -19.87 -7.74
N ARG A 90 -4.74 -19.48 -8.80
CA ARG A 90 -5.14 -18.36 -9.66
C ARG A 90 -6.47 -18.61 -10.35
N ALA A 91 -6.67 -19.78 -10.95
CA ALA A 91 -7.91 -20.12 -11.65
C ALA A 91 -9.13 -20.07 -10.70
N LEU A 92 -8.96 -20.49 -9.45
CA LEU A 92 -10.01 -20.35 -8.42
C LEU A 92 -10.28 -18.88 -8.09
N LEU A 93 -9.23 -18.06 -7.91
CA LEU A 93 -9.37 -16.64 -7.64
C LEU A 93 -10.07 -15.88 -8.77
N GLU A 94 -9.79 -16.22 -10.02
CA GLU A 94 -10.49 -15.64 -11.18
C GLU A 94 -11.98 -15.95 -11.16
N LYS A 95 -12.37 -17.20 -10.86
CA LYS A 95 -13.78 -17.57 -10.68
C LYS A 95 -14.43 -16.81 -9.54
N CYS A 96 -13.75 -16.66 -8.40
CA CYS A 96 -14.25 -15.86 -7.28
C CYS A 96 -14.46 -14.39 -7.66
N ARG A 97 -13.55 -13.79 -8.45
CA ARG A 97 -13.69 -12.42 -8.94
C ARG A 97 -14.87 -12.25 -9.88
N GLN A 98 -15.10 -13.21 -10.78
CA GLN A 98 -16.26 -13.21 -11.68
C GLN A 98 -17.57 -13.26 -10.90
N LEU A 99 -17.64 -14.12 -9.87
CA LEU A 99 -18.79 -14.19 -8.97
C LEU A 99 -19.02 -12.86 -8.23
N GLY A 100 -17.96 -12.28 -7.66
CA GLY A 100 -18.06 -10.97 -7.00
C GLY A 100 -18.57 -9.87 -7.94
N SER A 101 -18.06 -9.82 -9.18
CA SER A 101 -18.51 -8.86 -10.20
C SER A 101 -19.98 -9.06 -10.57
N LEU A 102 -20.43 -10.31 -10.67
CA LEU A 102 -21.82 -10.63 -10.96
C LEU A 102 -22.75 -10.16 -9.83
N VAL A 103 -22.35 -10.40 -8.57
CA VAL A 103 -23.12 -9.97 -7.40
C VAL A 103 -23.25 -8.46 -7.35
N THR A 104 -22.15 -7.71 -7.51
CA THR A 104 -22.21 -6.24 -7.54
C THR A 104 -23.09 -5.72 -8.68
N SER A 105 -23.04 -6.36 -9.86
CA SER A 105 -23.89 -5.95 -11.00
C SER A 105 -25.39 -6.21 -10.77
N LEU A 106 -25.74 -7.17 -9.90
CA LEU A 106 -27.14 -7.43 -9.53
C LEU A 106 -27.63 -6.44 -8.48
N GLU A 107 -26.78 -6.06 -7.53
CA GLU A 107 -27.08 -5.02 -6.54
C GLU A 107 -27.30 -3.64 -7.21
N ASP A 108 -26.58 -3.34 -8.28
CA ASP A 108 -26.73 -2.09 -9.05
C ASP A 108 -28.03 -2.04 -9.91
N LEU A 109 -28.76 -3.16 -10.04
CA LEU A 109 -30.02 -3.26 -10.80
C LEU A 109 -31.29 -3.17 -9.92
N GLU A 110 -31.15 -3.19 -8.59
CA GLU A 110 -32.23 -3.03 -7.60
C GLU A 110 -32.34 -1.58 -7.11
#